data_AF-A0A3D0NQB0-F1
#
_entry.id   AF-A0A3D0NQB0-F1
#
_cell.length_a   1.000
_cell.length_b   1.000
_cell.length_c   1.000
_cell.angle_alpha   90.00
_cell.angle_beta   90.00
_cell.angle_gamma   90.00
#
_symmetry.space_group_name_H-M   'P 1'
#
loop_
_entity.id
_entity.type
_entity.pdbx_description
1 polymer ?
#
loop_
_entity_poly.entity_id
_entity_poly.type
_entity_poly.pdbx_seq_one_letter_code
_entity_poly.pdbx_strand_id
1 'polypeptide(L)'
;MSDSTGLLSVYGTEDKILDRKQYDDAKKYFPSHYTQIAIVGGNHSQFGNYGFQSGDGVANITTREEQTQTAFAIVSFSKEIG
;
A
#
# COMPACT_ATOMS: atom_id res chain seq x y z
N MET A 1 -15.41 9.21 23.46
CA MET A 1 -14.28 9.58 22.58
C MET A 1 -13.96 8.32 21.79
N SER A 2 -14.26 8.28 20.50
CA SER A 2 -13.87 7.15 19.65
C SER A 2 -12.35 7.24 19.46
N ASP A 3 -11.60 6.24 19.92
CA ASP A 3 -10.18 6.09 19.57
C ASP A 3 -10.05 5.82 18.07
N SER A 4 -10.13 6.86 17.23
CA SER A 4 -10.12 6.77 15.78
C SER A 4 -8.71 6.62 15.20
N THR A 5 -7.88 5.73 15.77
CA THR A 5 -6.63 5.34 15.10
C THR A 5 -6.95 4.24 14.09
N GLY A 6 -7.30 4.62 12.87
CA GLY A 6 -7.46 3.67 11.76
C GLY A 6 -6.10 3.28 11.17
N LEU A 7 -5.98 2.03 10.72
CA LEU A 7 -4.84 1.56 9.92
C LEU A 7 -5.26 1.36 8.46
N LEU A 8 -4.53 2.00 7.54
CA LEU A 8 -4.55 1.72 6.11
C LEU A 8 -3.20 1.11 5.70
N SER A 9 -3.24 -0.04 5.03
CA SER A 9 -2.08 -0.65 4.38
C SER A 9 -2.30 -0.71 2.87
N VAL A 10 -1.41 -0.10 2.08
CA VAL A 10 -1.44 -0.10 0.61
C VAL A 10 -0.11 -0.64 0.09
N TYR A 11 -0.15 -1.55 -0.88
CA TYR A 11 1.06 -2.09 -1.53
C TYR A 11 0.80 -2.53 -2.97
N GLY A 12 1.84 -2.63 -3.80
CA GLY A 12 1.77 -3.20 -5.15
C GLY A 12 1.92 -4.74 -5.18
N THR A 13 1.25 -5.44 -6.10
CA THR A 13 1.37 -6.92 -6.21
C THR A 13 2.71 -7.38 -6.79
N GLU A 14 3.35 -6.54 -7.60
CA GLU A 14 4.68 -6.76 -8.17
C GLU A 14 5.80 -6.14 -7.31
N ASP A 15 5.48 -5.65 -6.10
CA ASP A 15 6.50 -5.26 -5.14
C ASP A 15 7.29 -6.50 -4.68
N LYS A 16 8.57 -6.56 -5.08
CA LYS A 16 9.53 -7.62 -4.70
C LYS A 16 10.48 -7.21 -3.59
N ILE A 17 10.42 -5.95 -3.14
CA ILE A 17 11.19 -5.43 -2.02
C ILE A 17 10.45 -5.73 -0.70
N LEU A 18 9.12 -5.69 -0.72
CA LEU A 18 8.28 -6.05 0.41
C LEU A 18 8.40 -7.54 0.74
N ASP A 19 8.99 -7.84 1.89
CA ASP A 19 8.98 -9.19 2.44
C ASP A 19 7.56 -9.57 2.88
N ARG A 20 6.88 -10.37 2.06
CA ARG A 20 5.51 -10.84 2.30
C ARG A 20 5.38 -11.63 3.59
N LYS A 21 6.39 -12.41 3.97
CA LYS A 21 6.34 -13.22 5.19
C LYS A 21 6.39 -12.31 6.41
N GLN A 22 7.33 -11.37 6.45
CA GLN A 22 7.41 -10.40 7.55
C GLN A 22 6.17 -9.52 7.62
N TYR A 23 5.62 -9.12 6.46
CA TYR A 23 4.37 -8.38 6.39
C TYR A 23 3.19 -9.15 7.00
N ASP A 24 3.02 -10.42 6.63
CA ASP A 24 1.96 -11.26 7.19
C ASP A 24 2.15 -11.52 8.69
N ASP A 25 3.39 -11.76 9.12
CA ASP A 25 3.73 -11.93 10.54
C ASP A 25 3.46 -10.63 11.35
N ALA A 26 3.56 -9.45 10.73
CA ALA A 26 3.26 -8.16 11.35
C ALA A 26 1.76 -7.87 11.52
N LYS A 27 0.87 -8.56 10.78
CA LYS A 27 -0.59 -8.39 10.90
C LYS A 27 -1.11 -8.69 12.31
N LYS A 28 -0.39 -9.46 13.11
CA LYS A 28 -0.72 -9.69 14.53
C LYS A 28 -0.67 -8.42 15.40
N TYR A 29 -0.02 -7.37 14.91
CA TYR A 29 0.03 -6.05 15.56
C TYR A 29 -0.99 -5.06 14.99
N PHE A 30 -1.75 -5.45 13.97
CA PHE A 30 -2.76 -4.59 13.38
C PHE A 30 -3.95 -4.49 14.36
N PRO A 31 -4.67 -3.35 14.37
CA PRO A 31 -5.95 -3.27 15.07
C PRO A 31 -6.95 -4.27 14.51
N SER A 32 -8.01 -4.57 15.27
CA SER A 32 -9.08 -5.49 14.82
C SER A 32 -9.80 -5.00 13.57
N HIS A 33 -9.80 -3.69 13.32
CA HIS A 33 -10.34 -3.06 12.13
C HIS A 33 -9.21 -2.33 11.39
N TYR A 34 -8.90 -2.79 10.18
CA TYR A 34 -7.93 -2.16 9.29
C TYR A 34 -8.40 -2.28 7.84
N THR A 35 -7.96 -1.34 7.00
CA THR A 35 -8.17 -1.38 5.55
C THR A 35 -6.87 -1.81 4.88
N GLN A 36 -6.94 -2.79 3.99
CA GLN A 36 -5.80 -3.26 3.20
C GLN A 36 -6.15 -3.21 1.72
N ILE A 37 -5.27 -2.63 0.91
CA ILE A 37 -5.44 -2.49 -0.54
C ILE A 37 -4.17 -3.01 -1.23
N ALA A 38 -4.37 -3.97 -2.14
CA ALA A 38 -3.34 -4.43 -3.06
C ALA A 38 -3.57 -3.80 -4.43
N ILE A 39 -2.63 -2.99 -4.90
CA ILE A 39 -2.65 -2.41 -6.25
C ILE A 39 -2.13 -3.46 -7.22
N VAL A 40 -3.06 -4.06 -7.96
CA VAL A 40 -2.75 -5.11 -8.94
C VAL A 40 -1.86 -4.55 -10.05
N GLY A 41 -0.70 -5.18 -10.24
CA GLY A 41 0.31 -4.77 -11.21
C GLY A 41 1.23 -3.64 -10.73
N GLY A 42 0.99 -3.05 -9.56
CA GLY A 42 1.89 -2.03 -8.99
C GLY A 42 3.16 -2.62 -8.40
N ASN A 43 4.25 -1.85 -8.34
CA ASN A 43 5.55 -2.28 -7.80
C ASN A 43 6.03 -1.37 -6.65
N HIS A 44 7.23 -1.61 -6.11
CA HIS A 44 7.73 -0.80 -5.00
C HIS A 44 8.04 0.65 -5.41
N SER A 45 8.71 0.81 -6.54
CA SER A 45 9.28 2.09 -6.98
C SER A 45 8.25 3.10 -7.50
N GLN A 46 7.16 2.62 -8.08
CA GLN A 46 6.09 3.46 -8.62
C GLN A 46 5.07 3.90 -7.56
N PHE A 47 5.04 3.25 -6.38
CA PHE A 47 4.28 3.73 -5.22
C PHE A 47 4.66 5.18 -4.88
N GLY A 48 5.97 5.48 -4.91
CA GLY A 48 6.54 6.81 -4.72
C GLY A 48 7.04 7.44 -6.03
N ASN A 49 7.90 8.45 -5.91
CA ASN A 49 8.57 9.09 -7.04
C ASN A 49 10.10 9.12 -6.85
N TYR A 50 10.67 7.94 -6.56
CA TYR A 50 12.09 7.77 -6.25
C TYR A 50 12.88 7.08 -7.38
N GLY A 51 12.21 6.66 -8.45
CA GLY A 51 12.80 5.88 -9.55
C GLY A 51 12.94 4.39 -9.22
N PHE A 52 13.29 3.59 -10.24
CA PHE A 52 13.43 2.14 -10.09
C PHE A 52 14.52 1.77 -9.07
N GLN A 53 14.23 0.81 -8.20
CA GLN A 53 15.16 0.32 -7.18
C GLN A 53 15.65 -1.09 -7.52
N SER A 54 16.92 -1.37 -7.18
CA SER A 54 17.50 -2.70 -7.40
C SER A 54 16.74 -3.76 -6.60
N GLY A 55 16.33 -4.84 -7.26
CA GLY A 55 15.58 -5.93 -6.64
C GLY A 55 14.06 -5.76 -6.69
N ASP A 56 13.55 -4.60 -7.16
CA ASP A 56 12.12 -4.38 -7.33
C ASP A 56 11.56 -5.21 -8.51
N GLY A 57 10.25 -5.44 -8.49
CA GLY A 57 9.54 -6.03 -9.61
C GLY A 57 9.25 -5.01 -10.72
N VAL A 58 8.89 -5.53 -11.88
CA VAL A 58 8.46 -4.72 -13.02
C VAL A 58 6.95 -4.57 -12.90
N ALA A 59 6.46 -3.33 -12.80
CA ALA A 59 5.03 -3.08 -12.77
C ALA A 59 4.36 -3.44 -14.10
N ASN A 60 3.12 -3.90 -14.03
CA ASN A 60 2.24 -4.14 -15.18
C ASN A 60 1.33 -2.94 -15.49
N ILE A 61 1.36 -1.91 -14.64
CA ILE A 61 0.64 -0.65 -14.80
C ILE A 61 1.63 0.51 -14.89
N THR A 62 1.14 1.67 -15.31
CA THR A 62 1.94 2.89 -15.37
C THR A 62 2.08 3.53 -13.99
N THR A 63 3.15 4.31 -13.82
CA THR A 63 3.40 5.10 -12.59
C THR A 63 2.19 5.97 -12.23
N ARG A 64 1.55 6.56 -13.24
CA ARG A 64 0.37 7.41 -13.03
C ARG A 64 -0.81 6.61 -12.50
N GLU A 65 -1.04 5.39 -13.00
CA GLU A 65 -2.12 4.52 -12.54
C GLU A 65 -1.90 4.06 -11.10
N GLU A 66 -0.68 3.65 -10.74
CA GLU A 66 -0.34 3.26 -9.37
C GLU A 66 -0.50 4.43 -8.40
N GLN A 67 0.09 5.58 -8.70
CA GLN A 67 0.00 6.77 -7.84
C GLN A 67 -1.43 7.30 -7.72
N THR A 68 -2.24 7.20 -8.78
CA THR A 68 -3.66 7.60 -8.73
C THR A 68 -4.44 6.68 -7.79
N GLN A 69 -4.22 5.37 -7.84
CA GLN A 69 -4.86 4.40 -6.94
C GLN A 69 -4.40 4.61 -5.49
N THR A 70 -3.11 4.83 -5.26
CA THR A 70 -2.56 5.17 -3.94
C THR A 70 -3.18 6.43 -3.37
N ALA A 71 -3.25 7.51 -4.15
CA ALA A 71 -3.86 8.77 -3.72
C ALA A 71 -5.35 8.59 -3.41
N PHE A 72 -6.08 7.84 -4.23
CA PHE A 72 -7.49 7.56 -4.01
C PHE A 72 -7.73 6.74 -2.73
N ALA A 73 -6.89 5.73 -2.47
CA ALA A 73 -6.92 4.94 -1.24
C ALA A 73 -6.74 5.82 0.00
N ILE A 74 -5.71 6.69 0.00
CA ILE A 74 -5.41 7.60 1.11
C ILE A 74 -6.56 8.59 1.34
N VAL A 75 -7.05 9.24 0.29
CA VAL A 75 -8.15 10.24 0.41
C VAL A 75 -9.44 9.59 0.88
N SER A 76 -9.77 8.39 0.39
CA SER A 76 -10.97 7.67 0.80
C SER A 76 -10.89 7.27 2.27
N PHE A 77 -9.74 6.73 2.69
CA PHE A 77 -9.52 6.35 4.07
C PHE A 77 -9.56 7.54 5.03
N SER A 78 -8.93 8.67 4.67
CA SER A 78 -8.99 9.90 5.46
C SER A 78 -10.42 10.41 5.68
N LYS A 79 -11.34 10.17 4.73
CA LYS A 79 -12.77 10.50 4.88
C LYS A 79 -13.54 9.49 5.72
N GLU A 80 -13.06 8.25 5.81
CA GLU A 80 -13.68 7.19 6.61
C GLU A 80 -13.39 7.37 8.11
N ILE A 81 -12.18 7.84 8.45
CA ILE A 81 -11.72 7.98 9.84
C ILE A 81 -11.93 9.38 10.44
N GLY A 82 -12.27 10.38 9.62
CA GLY A 82 -12.51 11.76 10.02
C GLY A 82 -14.00 12.07 10.16
#